data_AF-A0A5K1GPG4-F1
#
_entry.id   AF-A0A5K1GPG4-F1
#
_cell.length_a   1.000
_cell.length_b   1.000
_cell.length_c   1.000
_cell.angle_alpha   90.00
_cell.angle_beta   90.00
_cell.angle_gamma   90.00
#
_symmetry.space_group_name_H-M   'P 1'
#
loop_
_entity.id
_entity.type
_entity.pdbx_description
1 polymer ?
#
loop_
_entity_poly.entity_id
_entity_poly.type
_entity_poly.pdbx_seq_one_letter_code
_entity_poly.pdbx_strand_id
1 'polypeptide(L)' 'MAEAKGNGVAEASEFRALDEKSLLDYIKATPAISSVLGNRLEGLSIKEVGDGNLNFVYIVVGDGGSVVIKQ' A
#
# COMPACT_ATOMS: atom_id res chain seq x y z
N MET A 1 19.15 2.80 -33.38
CA MET A 1 19.02 1.56 -32.59
C MET A 1 18.69 1.94 -31.16
N ALA A 2 17.86 1.14 -30.51
CA ALA A 2 16.92 1.53 -29.45
C ALA A 2 17.55 2.08 -28.15
N GLU A 3 16.83 3.05 -27.56
CA GLU A 3 16.93 3.45 -26.15
C GLU A 3 16.38 2.32 -25.26
N ALA A 4 17.11 1.94 -24.21
CA ALA A 4 16.58 1.15 -23.11
C ALA A 4 16.39 2.07 -21.90
N LYS A 5 15.20 2.67 -21.77
CA LYS A 5 14.77 3.30 -20.51
C LYS A 5 14.27 2.19 -19.60
N GLY A 6 15.15 1.70 -18.72
CA GLY A 6 14.77 0.83 -17.62
C GLY A 6 13.80 1.59 -16.72
N ASN A 7 12.52 1.21 -16.79
CA ASN A 7 11.48 1.72 -15.92
C ASN A 7 11.79 1.22 -14.50
N GLY A 8 12.24 2.10 -13.60
CA GLY A 8 12.61 1.77 -12.24
C GLY A 8 11.42 1.28 -11.43
N VAL A 9 11.11 0.00 -11.53
CA VAL A 9 10.34 -0.71 -10.51
C VAL A 9 11.30 -0.89 -9.34
N ALA A 10 11.04 -0.17 -8.25
CA ALA A 10 11.69 -0.45 -6.99
C ALA A 10 11.40 -1.91 -6.65
N GLU A 11 12.44 -2.75 -6.69
CA GLU A 11 12.40 -4.10 -6.15
C GLU A 11 11.82 -3.99 -4.74
N ALA A 12 10.62 -4.55 -4.55
CA ALA A 12 10.08 -4.70 -3.21
C ALA A 12 11.07 -5.63 -2.49
N SER A 13 11.93 -5.02 -1.67
CA SER A 13 12.89 -5.69 -0.81
C SER A 13 12.19 -6.78 0.00
N GLU A 14 12.98 -7.75 0.48
CA GLU A 14 12.62 -8.86 1.36
C GLU A 14 11.32 -8.70 2.17
N PHE A 15 10.61 -9.82 2.37
CA PHE A 15 9.39 -9.85 3.15
C PHE A 15 9.54 -9.09 4.47
N ARG A 16 8.60 -8.15 4.69
CA ARG A 16 8.48 -7.38 5.92
C ARG A 16 7.02 -7.41 6.38
N ALA A 17 6.81 -7.79 7.63
CA ALA A 17 5.51 -7.63 8.28
C ALA A 17 5.13 -6.14 8.34
N LEU A 18 3.95 -5.80 7.83
CA LEU A 18 3.44 -4.44 7.82
C LEU A 18 2.77 -4.10 9.15
N ASP A 19 2.78 -2.81 9.44
CA ASP A 19 2.00 -2.14 10.48
C ASP A 19 1.33 -0.90 9.86
N GLU A 20 0.51 -0.16 10.60
CA GLU A 20 -0.23 0.98 10.03
C GLU A 20 0.68 2.04 9.39
N LYS A 21 1.90 2.24 9.92
CA LYS A 21 2.85 3.25 9.42
C LYS A 21 3.56 2.77 8.16
N SER A 22 4.11 1.56 8.21
CA SER A 22 4.81 0.95 7.07
C SER A 22 3.87 0.60 5.93
N LEU A 23 2.59 0.35 6.22
CA LEU A 23 1.56 0.20 5.20
C LEU A 23 1.33 1.50 4.42
N LEU A 24 1.36 2.67 5.09
CA LEU A 24 1.27 3.95 4.39
C LEU A 24 2.41 4.13 3.38
N ASP A 25 3.64 3.79 3.76
CA ASP A 25 4.79 3.85 2.86
C ASP A 25 4.66 2.86 1.70
N TYR A 26 4.18 1.63 1.98
CA TYR A 26 3.90 0.63 0.95
C TYR A 26 2.84 1.10 -0.05
N ILE A 27 1.76 1.74 0.42
CA ILE A 27 0.70 2.31 -0.43
C ILE A 27 1.27 3.40 -1.34
N LYS A 28 2.08 4.32 -0.79
CA LYS A 28 2.72 5.39 -1.58
C LYS A 28 3.64 4.83 -2.66
N ALA A 29 4.34 3.73 -2.36
CA ALA A 29 5.23 3.05 -3.30
C ALA A 29 4.49 2.16 -4.33
N THR A 30 3.18 1.92 -4.16
CA THR A 30 2.40 0.99 -5.00
C THR A 30 1.28 1.72 -5.76
N PRO A 31 1.52 2.21 -6.99
CA PRO A 31 0.55 2.98 -7.78
C PRO A 31 -0.82 2.30 -7.97
N ALA A 32 -0.83 0.97 -8.08
CA ALA A 32 -2.07 0.21 -8.22
C ALA A 32 -2.99 0.33 -7.00
N ILE A 33 -2.44 0.55 -5.80
CA ILE A 33 -3.23 0.73 -4.58
C ILE A 33 -3.55 2.22 -4.38
N SER A 34 -2.56 3.10 -4.49
CA SER A 34 -2.77 4.54 -4.26
C SER A 34 -3.77 5.17 -5.24
N SER A 35 -3.83 4.70 -6.48
CA SER A 35 -4.81 5.16 -7.47
C SER A 35 -6.27 4.90 -7.08
N VAL A 36 -6.55 3.91 -6.23
CA VAL A 36 -7.91 3.60 -5.72
C VAL A 36 -8.28 4.51 -4.54
N LEU A 37 -7.29 4.98 -3.80
CA LEU A 37 -7.47 5.73 -2.56
C LEU A 37 -7.60 7.24 -2.77
N GLY A 38 -7.31 7.72 -3.98
CA GLY A 38 -7.41 9.12 -4.38
C GLY A 38 -6.08 9.87 -4.30
N ASN A 39 -6.14 11.20 -4.46
CA ASN A 39 -4.96 12.03 -4.69
C ASN A 39 -4.25 12.46 -3.40
N ARG A 40 -4.93 12.42 -2.24
CA ARG A 40 -4.39 12.87 -0.96
C ARG A 40 -4.10 11.69 -0.03
N LEU A 41 -2.87 11.19 -0.09
CA LEU A 41 -2.44 10.06 0.74
C LEU A 41 -2.08 10.45 2.19
N GLU A 42 -1.91 11.74 2.51
CA GLU A 42 -1.62 12.14 3.90
C GLU A 42 -2.83 12.03 4.84
N GLY A 43 -4.04 11.90 4.29
CA GLY A 43 -5.30 11.83 5.04
C GLY A 43 -5.89 10.43 5.19
N LEU A 44 -5.15 9.38 4.83
CA LEU A 44 -5.67 8.02 4.89
C LEU A 44 -5.98 7.59 6.33
N SER A 45 -7.16 7.00 6.53
CA SER A 45 -7.47 6.25 7.74
C SER A 45 -7.08 4.80 7.51
N ILE A 46 -6.18 4.29 8.35
CA ILE A 46 -5.71 2.89 8.31
C ILE A 46 -6.06 2.28 9.66
N LYS A 47 -6.71 1.11 9.65
CA LYS A 47 -7.05 0.36 10.86
C LYS A 47 -6.83 -1.13 10.67
N GLU A 48 -6.08 -1.74 11.57
CA GLU A 48 -5.98 -3.20 11.69
C GLU A 48 -7.29 -3.76 12.30
N VAL A 49 -7.85 -4.79 11.65
CA VAL A 49 -9.14 -5.43 11.98
C VAL A 49 -9.07 -6.95 11.90
N GLY A 50 -7.88 -7.53 11.80
CA GLY A 50 -7.67 -8.97 11.89
C GLY A 50 -8.09 -9.52 13.26
N ASP A 51 -8.32 -10.82 13.30
CA ASP A 51 -8.65 -11.53 14.54
C ASP A 51 -7.40 -11.84 15.40
N GLY A 52 -6.23 -11.42 14.94
CA GLY A 52 -4.95 -11.56 15.64
C GLY A 52 -4.29 -12.93 15.53
N ASN A 53 -4.77 -13.84 14.67
CA ASN A 53 -4.23 -15.19 14.59
C ASN A 53 -3.24 -15.39 13.42
N LEU A 54 -3.72 -15.36 12.18
CA LEU A 54 -2.94 -15.81 11.00
C LEU A 54 -2.50 -14.70 10.05
N ASN A 55 -3.26 -13.61 9.96
CA ASN A 55 -3.01 -12.56 8.97
C ASN A 55 -3.23 -11.20 9.61
N PHE A 56 -2.56 -10.19 9.10
CA PHE A 56 -2.91 -8.80 9.37
C PHE A 56 -3.90 -8.34 8.31
N VAL A 57 -5.02 -7.75 8.74
CA VAL A 57 -6.06 -7.25 7.84
C VAL A 57 -6.27 -5.78 8.11
N TYR A 58 -6.01 -4.94 7.12
CA TYR A 58 -6.17 -3.50 7.25
C TYR A 58 -7.33 -3.01 6.40
N ILE A 59 -8.20 -2.20 6.99
CA ILE A 59 -9.12 -1.34 6.25
C ILE A 59 -8.42 -0.01 6.04
N VAL A 60 -8.30 0.40 4.78
CA VAL A 60 -7.74 1.70 4.38
C VAL A 60 -8.81 2.52 3.68
N VAL A 61 -9.04 3.73 4.18
CA VAL A 61 -10.04 4.67 3.64
C VAL A 61 -9.33 5.97 3.23
N GLY A 62 -9.49 6.34 1.96
CA GLY A 62 -9.07 7.61 1.39
C GLY A 62 -10.25 8.41 0.83
N ASP A 63 -9.94 9.55 0.21
CA ASP A 63 -10.96 10.44 -0.37
C ASP A 63 -11.55 9.89 -1.68
N GLY A 64 -10.78 9.08 -2.42
CA GLY A 64 -11.21 8.44 -3.66
C GLY A 64 -11.92 7.10 -3.48
N GLY A 65 -11.78 6.46 -2.32
CA GLY A 65 -12.33 5.13 -2.07
C GLY A 65 -11.71 4.40 -0.88
N SER A 66 -11.99 3.11 -0.77
CA SER A 66 -11.45 2.25 0.28
C SER A 66 -10.95 0.91 -0.27
N VAL A 67 -9.99 0.31 0.42
CA VAL A 67 -9.43 -1.01 0.08
C VAL A 67 -9.17 -1.80 1.36
N VAL A 68 -9.28 -3.13 1.24
CA VAL A 68 -8.81 -4.06 2.27
C VAL A 68 -7.46 -4.61 1.83
N ILE A 69 -6.47 -4.51 2.71
CA ILE A 69 -5.14 -5.09 2.50
C ILE A 69 -4.95 -6.21 3.49
N LYS A 70 -4.66 -7.41 2.99
CA LYS A 70 -4.37 -8.60 3.78
C LYS A 70 -2.94 -9.02 3.51
N GLN A 71 -2.16 -9.20 4.57
CA GLN A 71 -0.82 -9.77 4.52
C GLN A 71 -0.80 -11.10 5.28
#